data_AF-A0A955UJJ9-F1
#
_entry.id   AF-A0A955UJJ9-F1
#
_cell.length_a   1.000
_cell.length_b   1.000
_cell.length_c   1.000
_cell.angle_alpha   90.00
_cell.angle_beta   90.00
_cell.angle_gamma   90.00
#
_symmetry.space_group_name_H-M   'P 1'
#
loop_
_entity.id
_entity.type
_entity.pdbx_description
1 polymer ?
#
loop_
_entity_poly.entity_id
_entity_poly.type
_entity_poly.pdbx_seq_one_letter_code
_entity_poly.pdbx_strand_id
1 'polypeptide(L)'
;MSQPPELPGSRRLKRMATRSQAGGAYEGAFEAVGAILIATLLGYWFDEHYGTTPTGVLVGAAIGFGAFVLRLVRLGRRVQAAADAEAAAKAAEAEARRGRAVERARAKTAGTGREKDDRGDHASDSGDGADDGGAGVGLGLSDVLRD
;
A
#
# COMPACT_ATOMS: atom_id res chain seq x y z
N MET A 1 -18.77 -9.42 -29.61
CA MET A 1 -17.89 -8.64 -28.71
C MET A 1 -17.14 -9.62 -27.84
N SER A 2 -15.87 -9.87 -28.16
CA SER A 2 -15.00 -10.83 -27.48
C SER A 2 -14.45 -10.23 -26.19
N GLN A 3 -14.81 -10.81 -25.04
CA GLN A 3 -14.19 -10.47 -23.76
C GLN A 3 -12.71 -10.92 -23.79
N PRO A 4 -11.75 -10.05 -23.42
CA PRO A 4 -10.36 -10.46 -23.28
C PRO A 4 -10.21 -11.47 -22.13
N PRO A 5 -9.38 -12.53 -22.31
CA PRO A 5 -9.20 -13.57 -21.30
C PRO A 5 -8.51 -13.01 -20.04
N GLU A 6 -9.16 -13.16 -18.88
CA GLU A 6 -8.56 -12.83 -17.58
C GLU A 6 -7.43 -13.82 -17.24
N LEU A 7 -6.21 -13.31 -17.07
CA LEU A 7 -5.05 -14.12 -16.69
C LEU A 7 -4.97 -14.29 -15.15
N PRO A 8 -5.01 -15.54 -14.64
CA PRO A 8 -4.88 -15.84 -13.22
C PRO A 8 -3.41 -15.67 -12.76
N GLY A 9 -3.00 -14.44 -12.46
CA GLY A 9 -1.63 -14.15 -11.99
C GLY A 9 -1.37 -12.69 -11.61
N SER A 10 -2.19 -11.76 -12.09
CA SER A 10 -2.06 -10.31 -11.86
C SER A 10 -2.03 -9.91 -10.38
N ARG A 11 -2.67 -10.68 -9.49
CA ARG A 11 -2.72 -10.38 -8.04
C ARG A 11 -1.42 -10.65 -7.29
N ARG A 12 -0.52 -11.50 -7.80
CA ARG A 12 0.79 -11.77 -7.19
C ARG A 12 1.82 -10.72 -7.63
N LEU A 13 1.79 -10.36 -8.91
CA LEU A 13 2.62 -9.28 -9.48
C LEU A 13 2.34 -7.93 -8.81
N LYS A 14 1.07 -7.61 -8.54
CA LYS A 14 0.69 -6.38 -7.82
C LYS A 14 1.30 -6.28 -6.43
N ARG A 15 1.46 -7.39 -5.70
CA ARG A 15 2.04 -7.42 -4.33
C ARG A 15 3.57 -7.39 -4.33
N MET A 16 4.21 -7.94 -5.36
CA MET A 16 5.67 -7.86 -5.50
C MET A 16 6.13 -6.44 -5.84
N ALA A 17 5.37 -5.72 -6.68
CA ALA A 17 5.66 -4.32 -7.01
C ALA A 17 5.58 -3.39 -5.79
N THR A 18 4.65 -3.64 -4.85
CA THR A 18 4.50 -2.79 -3.65
C THR A 18 5.63 -3.00 -2.63
N ARG A 19 6.21 -4.22 -2.56
CA ARG A 19 7.28 -4.53 -1.59
C ARG A 19 8.65 -3.98 -2.00
N SER A 20 8.88 -3.79 -3.31
CA SER A 20 10.13 -3.22 -3.84
C SER A 20 10.26 -1.70 -3.60
N GLN A 21 9.18 -1.02 -3.25
CA GLN A 21 9.16 0.45 -3.20
C GLN A 21 9.76 1.04 -1.91
N ALA A 22 9.77 0.28 -0.80
CA ALA A 22 10.29 0.74 0.49
C ALA A 22 11.83 0.73 0.58
N GLY A 23 12.51 -0.15 -0.16
CA GLY A 23 13.99 -0.21 -0.19
C GLY A 23 14.64 0.91 -1.02
N GLY A 24 13.94 1.44 -2.03
CA GLY A 24 14.51 2.42 -2.96
C GLY A 24 14.67 3.84 -2.41
N ALA A 25 14.03 4.18 -1.29
CA ALA A 25 14.08 5.54 -0.72
C ALA A 25 15.46 5.85 -0.11
N TYR A 26 16.02 4.91 0.66
CA TYR A 26 17.34 5.07 1.29
C TYR A 26 18.47 5.06 0.24
N GLU A 27 18.39 4.15 -0.73
CA GLU A 27 19.34 4.08 -1.85
C GLU A 27 19.33 5.39 -2.64
N GLY A 28 18.15 5.95 -2.90
CA GLY A 28 18.01 7.24 -3.57
C GLY A 28 18.56 8.42 -2.79
N ALA A 29 18.54 8.37 -1.45
CA ALA A 29 19.10 9.40 -0.58
C ALA A 29 20.63 9.34 -0.53
N PHE A 30 21.21 8.14 -0.42
CA PHE A 30 22.67 7.96 -0.45
C PHE A 30 23.29 8.38 -1.78
N GLU A 31 22.65 8.05 -2.91
CA GLU A 31 23.09 8.49 -4.23
C GLU A 31 23.09 10.03 -4.34
N ALA A 32 22.10 10.68 -3.71
CA ALA A 32 21.99 12.13 -3.71
C ALA A 32 23.12 12.80 -2.89
N VAL A 33 23.43 12.26 -1.70
CA VAL A 33 24.56 12.75 -0.87
C VAL A 33 25.89 12.51 -1.59
N GLY A 34 26.03 11.38 -2.27
CA GLY A 34 27.21 11.07 -3.09
C GLY A 34 27.48 12.13 -4.17
N ALA A 35 26.44 12.70 -4.79
CA ALA A 35 26.60 13.77 -5.78
C ALA A 35 27.26 15.03 -5.19
N ILE A 36 26.92 15.41 -3.96
CA ILE A 36 27.55 16.54 -3.26
C ILE A 36 29.02 16.24 -3.01
N LEU A 37 29.32 15.06 -2.47
CA LEU A 37 30.69 14.66 -2.16
C LEU A 37 31.56 14.63 -3.41
N ILE A 38 31.09 14.03 -4.50
CA ILE A 38 31.81 13.96 -5.77
C ILE A 38 32.08 15.37 -6.32
N ALA A 39 31.07 16.23 -6.37
CA ALA A 39 31.23 17.59 -6.88
C ALA A 39 32.18 18.43 -6.02
N THR A 40 32.13 18.27 -4.69
CA THR A 40 33.01 18.97 -3.74
C THR A 40 34.46 18.47 -3.87
N LEU A 41 34.67 17.16 -4.01
CA LEU A 41 35.99 16.57 -4.26
C LEU A 41 36.56 17.02 -5.61
N LEU A 42 35.72 17.13 -6.65
CA LEU A 42 36.14 17.69 -7.94
C LEU A 42 36.57 19.15 -7.80
N GLY A 43 35.82 19.93 -7.02
CA GLY A 43 36.15 21.33 -6.70
C GLY A 43 37.46 21.46 -5.93
N TYR A 44 37.71 20.57 -4.96
CA TYR A 44 38.97 20.51 -4.22
C TYR A 44 40.15 20.16 -5.13
N TRP A 45 39.99 19.15 -5.98
CA TRP A 45 41.01 18.80 -6.97
C TRP A 45 41.33 19.96 -7.92
N PHE A 46 40.30 20.70 -8.34
CA PHE A 46 40.48 21.89 -9.16
C PHE A 46 41.28 22.98 -8.44
N ASP A 47 40.96 23.24 -7.17
CA ASP A 47 41.69 24.23 -6.37
C ASP A 47 43.17 23.84 -6.19
N GLU A 48 43.45 22.55 -5.98
CA GLU A 48 44.82 22.05 -5.83
C GLU A 48 45.61 22.06 -7.15
N HIS A 49 44.93 21.86 -8.29
CA HIS A 49 45.57 21.87 -9.61
C HIS A 49 45.91 23.29 -10.10
N TYR A 50 45.04 24.27 -9.84
CA TYR A 50 45.20 25.65 -10.31
C TYR A 50 45.75 26.62 -9.26
N GLY A 51 45.99 26.13 -8.02
CA GLY A 51 46.50 26.95 -6.92
C GLY A 51 45.54 28.07 -6.51
N THR A 52 44.24 27.90 -6.78
CA THR A 52 43.23 28.91 -6.44
C THR A 52 42.94 28.89 -4.93
N THR A 53 42.39 29.99 -4.43
CA THR A 53 41.65 30.00 -3.15
C THR A 53 40.53 28.93 -3.18
N PRO A 54 39.87 28.55 -2.06
CA PRO A 54 38.87 27.47 -2.01
C PRO A 54 37.55 27.76 -2.79
N THR A 55 37.63 28.55 -3.86
CA THR A 55 36.58 28.90 -4.80
C THR A 55 36.07 27.70 -5.60
N GLY A 56 36.94 26.78 -6.03
CA GLY A 56 36.56 25.56 -6.74
C GLY A 56 35.73 24.63 -5.85
N VAL A 57 36.13 24.46 -4.59
CA VAL A 57 35.34 23.75 -3.56
C VAL A 57 33.96 24.37 -3.39
N LEU A 58 33.87 25.70 -3.27
CA LEU A 58 32.59 26.41 -3.10
C LEU A 58 31.68 26.25 -4.32
N VAL A 59 32.22 26.38 -5.53
CA VAL A 59 31.47 26.19 -6.78
C VAL A 59 31.03 24.72 -6.91
N GLY A 60 31.92 23.76 -6.63
CA GLY A 60 31.62 22.34 -6.63
C GLY A 60 30.51 21.99 -5.63
N ALA A 61 30.59 22.53 -4.41
CA ALA A 61 29.56 22.34 -3.38
C ALA A 61 28.22 22.94 -3.82
N ALA A 62 28.20 24.13 -4.42
CA ALA A 62 26.98 24.75 -4.93
C ALA A 62 26.33 23.93 -6.06
N ILE A 63 27.13 23.42 -7.01
CA ILE A 63 26.65 22.55 -8.09
C ILE A 63 26.12 21.23 -7.53
N GLY A 64 26.88 20.60 -6.62
CA GLY A 64 26.50 19.35 -5.95
C GLY A 64 25.20 19.50 -5.17
N PHE A 65 25.06 20.61 -4.42
CA PHE A 65 23.83 20.94 -3.69
C PHE A 65 22.64 21.16 -4.64
N GLY A 66 22.85 21.85 -5.77
CA GLY A 66 21.81 22.01 -6.79
C GLY A 66 21.33 20.67 -7.35
N ALA A 67 22.26 19.76 -7.69
CA ALA A 67 21.94 18.41 -8.14
C ALA A 67 21.18 17.60 -7.07
N PHE A 68 21.58 17.72 -5.79
CA PHE A 68 20.90 17.11 -4.66
C PHE A 68 19.45 17.60 -4.52
N VAL A 69 19.22 18.92 -4.58
CA VAL A 69 17.86 19.49 -4.51
C VAL A 69 16.98 19.00 -5.67
N LEU A 70 17.50 18.99 -6.90
CA LEU A 70 16.77 18.47 -8.07
C LEU A 70 16.39 16.98 -7.88
N ARG A 71 17.28 16.19 -7.27
CA ARG A 71 17.03 14.79 -6.95
C ARG A 71 15.92 14.65 -5.91
N LEU A 72 15.92 15.45 -4.84
CA LEU A 72 14.86 15.47 -3.83
C LEU A 72 13.51 15.84 -4.43
N VAL A 73 13.45 16.88 -5.26
CA VAL A 73 12.21 17.27 -5.95
C VAL A 73 11.70 16.15 -6.86
N ARG A 74 12.61 15.39 -7.51
CA ARG A 74 12.23 14.22 -8.31
C ARG A 74 11.69 13.08 -7.45
N LEU A 75 12.28 12.83 -6.28
CA LEU A 75 11.80 11.81 -5.34
C LEU A 75 10.45 12.21 -4.73
N GLY A 76 10.30 13.44 -4.28
CA GLY A 76 9.06 13.98 -3.72
C GLY A 76 7.89 13.85 -4.67
N ARG A 77 8.09 14.18 -5.96
CA ARG A 77 7.05 13.98 -7.01
C ARG A 77 6.64 12.52 -7.18
N ARG A 78 7.59 11.57 -7.10
CA ARG A 78 7.29 10.14 -7.20
C ARG A 78 6.51 9.63 -5.98
N VAL A 79 6.88 10.10 -4.79
CA VAL A 79 6.19 9.74 -3.54
C VAL A 79 4.76 10.28 -3.55
N GLN A 80 4.56 11.54 -3.94
CA GLN A 80 3.22 12.13 -4.04
C GLN A 80 2.35 11.37 -5.05
N ALA A 81 2.87 11.10 -6.25
CA ALA A 81 2.12 10.36 -7.27
C ALA A 81 1.74 8.94 -6.80
N ALA A 82 2.61 8.28 -6.03
CA ALA A 82 2.30 6.98 -5.44
C ALA A 82 1.19 7.08 -4.38
N ALA A 83 1.23 8.10 -3.53
CA ALA A 83 0.19 8.35 -2.52
C ALA A 83 -1.17 8.66 -3.17
N ASP A 84 -1.20 9.49 -4.21
CA ASP A 84 -2.42 9.83 -4.94
C ASP A 84 -3.02 8.59 -5.62
N ALA A 85 -2.18 7.74 -6.22
CA ALA A 85 -2.61 6.48 -6.83
C ALA A 85 -3.19 5.49 -5.79
N GLU A 86 -2.58 5.43 -4.59
CA GLU A 86 -3.10 4.61 -3.49
C GLU A 86 -4.45 5.13 -2.98
N ALA A 87 -4.60 6.45 -2.84
CA ALA A 87 -5.85 7.09 -2.44
C ALA A 87 -6.98 6.82 -3.46
N ALA A 88 -6.68 6.96 -4.75
CA ALA A 88 -7.62 6.65 -5.83
C ALA A 88 -8.05 5.17 -5.82
N ALA A 89 -7.11 4.24 -5.58
CA ALA A 89 -7.41 2.81 -5.48
C ALA A 89 -8.33 2.50 -4.29
N LYS A 90 -8.07 3.11 -3.12
CA LYS A 90 -8.93 2.98 -1.93
C LYS A 90 -10.34 3.54 -2.16
N ALA A 91 -10.45 4.67 -2.85
CA ALA A 91 -11.75 5.26 -3.19
C ALA A 91 -12.56 4.35 -4.13
N ALA A 92 -11.94 3.83 -5.18
CA ALA A 92 -12.58 2.90 -6.11
C ALA A 92 -13.03 1.60 -5.42
N GLU A 93 -12.22 1.06 -4.50
CA GLU A 93 -12.63 -0.12 -3.73
C GLU A 93 -13.82 0.18 -2.80
N ALA A 94 -13.83 1.34 -2.15
CA ALA A 94 -14.95 1.76 -1.29
C ALA A 94 -16.24 1.92 -2.09
N GLU A 95 -16.17 2.51 -3.28
CA GLU A 95 -17.31 2.63 -4.20
C GLU A 95 -17.83 1.26 -4.64
N ALA A 96 -16.95 0.35 -5.05
CA ALA A 96 -17.32 -1.01 -5.41
C ALA A 96 -17.94 -1.79 -4.25
N ARG A 97 -17.47 -1.59 -3.01
CA ARG A 97 -18.07 -2.18 -1.80
C ARG A 97 -19.47 -1.63 -1.55
N ARG A 98 -19.69 -0.32 -1.73
CA ARG A 98 -21.01 0.30 -1.60
C ARG A 98 -21.99 -0.24 -2.64
N GLY A 99 -21.59 -0.34 -3.91
CA GLY A 99 -22.42 -0.91 -4.97
C GLY A 99 -22.90 -2.33 -4.65
N ARG A 100 -21.98 -3.20 -4.21
CA ARG A 100 -22.31 -4.58 -3.79
C ARG A 100 -23.24 -4.64 -2.58
N ALA A 101 -23.09 -3.71 -1.63
CA ALA A 101 -23.97 -3.66 -0.46
C ALA A 101 -25.41 -3.28 -0.86
N VAL A 102 -25.57 -2.30 -1.76
CA VAL A 102 -26.87 -1.89 -2.30
C VAL A 102 -27.53 -3.03 -3.08
N GLU A 103 -26.77 -3.73 -3.92
CA GLU A 103 -27.27 -4.87 -4.70
C GLU A 103 -27.77 -6.00 -3.78
N ARG A 104 -27.01 -6.34 -2.73
CA ARG A 104 -27.43 -7.32 -1.70
C ARG A 104 -28.69 -6.89 -0.96
N ALA A 105 -28.81 -5.61 -0.62
CA ALA A 105 -30.01 -5.07 0.05
C ALA A 105 -31.26 -5.19 -0.84
N ARG A 106 -31.12 -4.92 -2.14
CA ARG A 106 -32.19 -5.07 -3.13
C ARG A 106 -32.60 -6.54 -3.33
N ALA A 107 -31.64 -7.45 -3.39
CA ALA A 107 -31.93 -8.89 -3.49
C ALA A 107 -32.69 -9.40 -2.26
N LYS A 108 -32.30 -8.95 -1.05
CA LYS A 108 -32.97 -9.33 0.20
C LYS A 108 -34.43 -8.85 0.27
N THR A 109 -34.72 -7.64 -0.20
CA THR A 109 -36.09 -7.10 -0.25
C THR A 109 -36.96 -7.77 -1.31
N ALA A 110 -36.38 -8.17 -2.45
CA ALA A 110 -37.13 -8.91 -3.48
C ALA A 110 -37.50 -10.35 -3.05
N GLY A 111 -36.66 -11.00 -2.22
CA GLY A 111 -36.89 -12.38 -1.78
C GLY A 111 -37.91 -12.53 -0.63
N THR A 112 -38.10 -11.51 0.20
CA THR A 112 -38.96 -11.60 1.41
C THR A 112 -40.46 -11.50 1.12
N GLY A 113 -40.87 -11.21 -0.12
CA GLY A 113 -42.28 -11.11 -0.51
C GLY A 113 -42.94 -12.41 -0.97
N ARG A 114 -42.21 -13.54 -1.06
CA ARG A 114 -42.74 -14.79 -1.64
C ARG A 114 -43.00 -15.94 -0.65
N GLU A 115 -42.70 -15.75 0.63
CA GLU A 115 -42.69 -16.85 1.64
C GLU A 115 -43.71 -16.63 2.77
N LYS A 116 -44.77 -15.85 2.54
CA LYS A 116 -45.80 -15.59 3.58
C LYS A 116 -47.22 -16.04 3.23
N ASP A 117 -47.42 -16.75 2.12
CA ASP A 117 -48.76 -17.23 1.72
C ASP A 117 -48.99 -18.75 1.91
N ASP A 118 -47.99 -19.53 2.34
CA ASP A 118 -48.12 -20.98 2.59
C ASP A 118 -47.98 -21.36 4.08
N ARG A 119 -48.67 -20.63 4.96
CA ARG A 119 -48.99 -21.12 6.31
C ARG A 119 -50.49 -21.11 6.53
N GLY A 120 -51.17 -22.02 5.83
CA GLY A 120 -52.38 -22.64 6.34
C GLY A 120 -51.99 -23.84 7.20
N ASP A 121 -52.30 -23.72 8.50
CA ASP A 121 -52.60 -24.80 9.45
C ASP A 121 -51.83 -26.12 9.34
N HIS A 122 -50.82 -26.31 10.19
CA HIS A 122 -50.70 -27.61 10.88
C HIS A 122 -50.14 -27.42 12.29
N ALA A 123 -50.99 -27.84 13.22
CA ALA A 123 -50.80 -27.82 14.65
C ALA A 123 -49.70 -28.78 15.11
N SER A 124 -49.10 -28.41 16.25
CA SER A 124 -48.60 -29.28 17.31
C SER A 124 -47.69 -30.45 16.94
N ASP A 125 -46.41 -30.34 17.28
CA ASP A 125 -45.78 -31.43 18.02
C ASP A 125 -44.69 -30.92 18.95
N SER A 126 -44.80 -31.38 20.19
CA SER A 126 -43.97 -31.11 21.36
C SER A 126 -42.73 -31.98 21.33
N GLY A 127 -41.55 -31.37 21.36
CA GLY A 127 -40.27 -32.07 21.46
C GLY A 127 -39.36 -31.38 22.45
N ASP A 128 -39.59 -31.69 23.72
CA ASP A 128 -38.70 -31.47 24.86
C ASP A 128 -37.33 -32.10 24.60
N GLY A 129 -36.26 -31.38 24.94
CA GLY A 129 -34.89 -31.73 24.52
C GLY A 129 -33.85 -30.90 25.25
N ALA A 130 -33.72 -31.18 26.54
CA ALA A 130 -32.76 -30.66 27.49
C ALA A 130 -31.28 -30.83 27.07
N ASP A 131 -30.46 -29.88 27.57
CA ASP A 131 -29.05 -30.00 28.00
C ASP A 131 -28.03 -30.49 26.95
N ASP A 132 -26.78 -30.03 26.86
CA ASP A 132 -25.81 -29.72 27.90
C ASP A 132 -24.56 -29.02 27.29
N GLY A 133 -23.71 -28.49 28.16
CA GLY A 133 -22.26 -28.58 27.90
C GLY A 133 -21.54 -27.33 27.39
N GLY A 134 -21.52 -26.28 28.21
CA GLY A 134 -20.49 -25.25 28.11
C GLY A 134 -19.09 -25.75 28.50
N ALA A 135 -18.08 -25.32 27.75
CA ALA A 135 -16.71 -25.03 28.18
C ALA A 135 -16.03 -24.35 26.97
N GLY A 136 -15.42 -23.17 27.05
CA GLY A 136 -14.64 -22.64 28.15
C GLY A 136 -13.19 -22.52 27.70
N VAL A 137 -12.82 -21.32 27.22
CA VAL A 137 -11.55 -20.60 27.43
C VAL A 137 -10.22 -21.38 27.30
N GLY A 138 -9.32 -20.88 26.45
CA GLY A 138 -7.90 -21.30 26.50
C GLY A 138 -6.98 -20.57 25.54
N LEU A 139 -6.68 -19.31 25.86
CA LEU A 139 -5.61 -18.50 25.27
C LEU A 139 -4.24 -19.19 25.47
N GLY A 140 -3.45 -19.34 24.42
CA GLY A 140 -2.07 -19.78 24.47
C GLY A 140 -1.23 -19.05 23.43
N LEU A 141 -0.92 -17.77 23.67
CA LEU A 141 -0.08 -16.94 22.79
C LEU A 141 1.12 -16.39 23.58
N SER A 142 1.84 -17.29 24.26
CA SER A 142 3.03 -16.98 25.07
C SER A 142 4.35 -17.45 24.44
N ASP A 143 4.39 -17.81 23.15
CA ASP A 143 5.58 -18.39 22.49
C ASP A 143 6.40 -17.41 21.60
N VAL A 144 6.28 -16.09 21.79
CA VAL A 144 6.98 -15.08 20.94
C VAL A 144 8.13 -14.35 21.67
N LEU A 145 8.56 -14.82 22.84
CA LEU A 145 9.71 -14.24 23.56
C LEU A 145 10.59 -15.34 24.16
N ARG A 146 11.48 -15.91 23.36
CA ARG A 146 12.72 -16.57 23.82
C ARG A 146 13.76 -16.57 22.70
N ASP A 147 14.76 -15.71 22.92
CA ASP A 147 16.15 -15.66 22.44
C ASP A 147 16.47 -15.73 20.94
#